data_AF-A0A8T5PS27-F1
#
_entry.id   AF-A0A8T5PS27-F1
#
_cell.length_a   1.000
_cell.length_b   1.000
_cell.length_c   1.000
_cell.angle_alpha   90.00
_cell.angle_beta   90.00
_cell.angle_gamma   90.00
#
_symmetry.space_group_name_H-M   'P 1'
#
loop_
_entity.id
_entity.type
_entity.pdbx_description
1 polymer ?
#
loop_
_entity_poly.entity_id
_entity_poly.type
_entity_poly.pdbx_seq_one_letter_code
_entity_poly.pdbx_strand_id
1 'polypeptide(L)'
;MDITKFQQEIMRVFSEMDKMPNRRAHTKQSAVVHLVEEVGEVARHITNEYHRPERFNTKELGTELADTLMFIVLLAKMYNIDLSKEMQESISRVERKIAEISNSKV
;
A
#
# COMPACT_ATOMS: atom_id res chain seq x y z
N MET A 1 -1.91 8.39 14.44
CA MET A 1 -0.86 7.71 13.67
C MET A 1 -0.28 8.72 12.71
N ASP A 2 0.97 9.12 12.89
CA ASP A 2 1.61 10.11 12.02
C ASP A 2 2.10 9.40 10.76
N ILE A 3 1.29 9.45 9.69
CA ILE A 3 1.60 8.82 8.41
C ILE A 3 2.96 9.30 7.87
N THR A 4 3.37 10.52 8.20
CA THR A 4 4.66 11.09 7.80
C THR A 4 5.84 10.31 8.39
N LYS A 5 5.76 9.94 9.68
CA LYS A 5 6.82 9.14 10.33
C LYS A 5 6.93 7.77 9.69
N PHE A 6 5.79 7.13 9.42
CA PHE A 6 5.78 5.81 8.79
C PHE A 6 6.33 5.88 7.35
N GLN A 7 5.97 6.91 6.58
CA GLN A 7 6.55 7.14 5.25
C GLN A 7 8.06 7.35 5.32
N GLN A 8 8.56 8.14 6.29
CA GLN A 8 10.00 8.35 6.48
C GLN A 8 10.74 7.05 6.80
N GLU A 9 10.18 6.20 7.68
CA GLU A 9 10.75 4.90 8.01
C GLU A 9 10.82 3.97 6.79
N ILE A 10 9.74 3.89 6.01
CA ILE A 10 9.70 3.11 4.77
C ILE A 10 10.76 3.62 3.77
N MET A 11 10.87 4.94 3.60
CA MET A 11 11.87 5.53 2.69
C MET A 11 13.29 5.29 3.15
N ARG A 12 13.56 5.31 4.45
CA ARG A 12 14.85 4.92 5.01
C ARG A 12 15.17 3.48 4.63
N VAL A 13 14.24 2.54 4.81
CA VAL A 13 14.44 1.12 4.49
C VAL A 13 14.74 0.91 3.01
N PHE A 14 13.93 1.48 2.10
CA PHE A 14 14.21 1.35 0.66
C PHE A 14 15.53 2.01 0.26
N SER A 15 15.89 3.15 0.85
CA SER A 15 17.18 3.79 0.56
C SER A 15 18.36 2.93 0.99
N GLU A 16 18.27 2.22 2.11
CA GLU A 16 19.31 1.29 2.54
C GLU A 16 19.34 0.03 1.67
N MET A 17 18.17 -0.49 1.26
CA MET A 17 18.08 -1.61 0.32
C MET A 17 18.74 -1.29 -1.03
N ASP A 18 18.53 -0.08 -1.55
CA ASP A 18 19.11 0.37 -2.84
C ASP A 18 20.64 0.49 -2.80
N LYS A 19 21.23 0.66 -1.61
CA LYS A 19 22.69 0.74 -1.41
C LYS A 19 23.36 -0.62 -1.21
N MET A 20 22.59 -1.71 -1.08
CA MET A 20 23.15 -3.03 -0.80
C MET A 20 24.01 -3.53 -1.96
N PRO A 21 25.17 -4.16 -1.68
CA PRO A 21 26.01 -4.74 -2.73
C PRO A 21 25.25 -5.83 -3.47
N ASN A 22 25.47 -5.92 -4.79
CA ASN A 22 24.79 -6.86 -5.69
C ASN A 22 23.27 -6.66 -5.84
N ARG A 23 22.71 -5.55 -5.34
CA ARG A 23 21.32 -5.17 -5.60
C ARG A 23 21.26 -4.00 -6.57
N ARG A 24 20.30 -4.06 -7.49
CA ARG A 24 19.95 -2.89 -8.31
C ARG A 24 18.99 -2.02 -7.53
N ALA A 25 19.24 -0.71 -7.53
CA ALA A 25 18.31 0.26 -6.96
C ALA A 25 16.93 0.13 -7.63
N HIS A 26 15.87 0.36 -6.86
CA HIS A 26 14.52 0.31 -7.39
C HIS A 26 14.32 1.40 -8.47
N THR A 27 13.76 0.97 -9.59
CA THR A 27 13.24 1.85 -10.65
C THR A 27 11.74 1.99 -10.49
N LYS A 28 11.13 2.97 -11.16
CA LYS A 28 9.66 3.10 -11.21
C LYS A 28 9.01 1.83 -11.75
N GLN A 29 9.62 1.22 -12.77
CA GLN A 29 9.15 -0.01 -13.39
C GLN A 29 9.22 -1.18 -12.41
N SER A 30 10.36 -1.40 -11.76
CA SER A 30 10.50 -2.51 -10.80
C SER A 30 9.62 -2.32 -9.57
N ALA A 31 9.41 -1.08 -9.11
CA ALA A 31 8.50 -0.79 -8.01
C ALA A 31 7.04 -1.13 -8.35
N VAL A 32 6.58 -0.85 -9.58
CA VAL A 32 5.24 -1.27 -10.03
C VAL A 32 5.14 -2.79 -10.18
N VAL A 33 6.19 -3.45 -10.70
CA VAL A 33 6.21 -4.92 -10.80
C VAL A 33 6.03 -5.56 -9.43
N HIS A 34 6.84 -5.16 -8.45
CA HIS A 34 6.72 -5.68 -7.09
C HIS A 34 5.37 -5.35 -6.45
N LEU A 35 4.85 -4.12 -6.63
CA LEU A 35 3.50 -3.79 -6.17
C LEU A 35 2.44 -4.77 -6.70
N VAL A 36 2.53 -5.14 -7.98
CA VAL A 36 1.58 -6.08 -8.59
C VAL A 36 1.79 -7.52 -8.07
N GLU A 37 3.04 -7.92 -7.80
CA GLU A 37 3.35 -9.19 -7.14
C GLU A 37 2.68 -9.27 -5.76
N GLU A 38 2.85 -8.27 -4.89
CA GLU A 38 2.25 -8.27 -3.55
C GLU A 38 0.72 -8.28 -3.60
N VAL A 39 0.12 -7.53 -4.53
CA VAL A 39 -1.34 -7.55 -4.74
C VAL A 39 -1.81 -8.94 -5.20
N GLY A 40 -1.01 -9.64 -6.00
CA GLY A 40 -1.28 -11.03 -6.40
C GLY A 40 -1.26 -11.98 -5.21
N GLU A 41 -0.32 -11.81 -4.29
CA GLU A 41 -0.22 -12.59 -3.05
C GLU A 41 -1.41 -12.31 -2.11
N VAL A 42 -1.80 -11.04 -1.94
CA VAL A 42 -3.04 -10.65 -1.23
C VAL A 42 -4.25 -11.38 -1.82
N ALA A 43 -4.40 -11.33 -3.15
CA ALA A 43 -5.51 -11.98 -3.85
C ALA A 43 -5.49 -13.50 -3.63
N ARG A 44 -4.31 -14.13 -3.67
CA ARG A 44 -4.14 -15.56 -3.39
C ARG A 44 -4.57 -15.91 -1.97
N HIS A 45 -4.20 -15.11 -0.98
CA HIS A 45 -4.57 -15.35 0.42
C HIS A 45 -6.09 -15.23 0.65
N ILE A 46 -6.73 -14.20 0.11
CA ILE A 46 -8.19 -14.03 0.19
C ILE A 46 -8.90 -15.18 -0.54
N THR A 47 -8.40 -15.60 -1.70
CA THR A 47 -8.93 -16.75 -2.44
C THR A 47 -8.84 -18.04 -1.63
N ASN A 48 -7.73 -18.26 -0.91
CA ASN A 48 -7.55 -19.41 -0.03
C ASN A 48 -8.54 -19.40 1.14
N GLU A 49 -8.90 -18.24 1.69
CA GLU A 49 -9.88 -18.14 2.79
C GLU A 49 -11.20 -18.87 2.46
N TYR A 50 -11.64 -18.83 1.20
CA TYR A 50 -12.88 -19.47 0.76
C TYR A 50 -12.69 -20.86 0.15
N HIS A 51 -11.62 -21.06 -0.64
CA HIS A 51 -11.46 -22.28 -1.44
C HIS A 51 -10.50 -23.31 -0.85
N ARG A 52 -9.56 -22.87 0.00
CA ARG A 52 -8.53 -23.70 0.64
C ARG A 52 -8.22 -23.16 2.04
N PRO A 53 -9.18 -23.20 2.98
CA PRO A 53 -9.02 -22.56 4.29
C PRO A 53 -7.81 -23.07 5.08
N GLU A 54 -7.37 -24.30 4.83
CA GLU A 54 -6.15 -24.88 5.40
C GLU A 54 -4.86 -24.18 4.95
N ARG A 55 -4.92 -23.40 3.85
CA ARG A 55 -3.84 -22.57 3.31
C ARG A 55 -4.06 -21.07 3.56
N PHE A 56 -5.12 -20.71 4.29
CA PHE A 56 -5.32 -19.34 4.71
C PHE A 56 -4.47 -19.04 5.94
N ASN A 57 -3.71 -17.94 5.86
CA ASN A 57 -2.87 -17.49 6.95
C ASN A 57 -2.99 -15.97 7.06
N THR A 58 -3.70 -15.50 8.10
CA THR A 58 -3.93 -14.07 8.34
C THR A 58 -2.63 -13.30 8.59
N LYS A 59 -1.59 -13.96 9.12
CA LYS A 59 -0.28 -13.32 9.32
C LYS A 59 0.44 -13.07 7.99
N GLU A 60 0.39 -14.04 7.08
CA GLU A 60 0.94 -13.86 5.73
C GLU A 60 0.15 -12.79 4.98
N LEU A 61 -1.19 -12.83 4.99
CA LEU A 61 -2.02 -11.76 4.43
C LEU A 61 -1.65 -10.37 4.98
N GLY A 62 -1.43 -10.25 6.29
CA GLY A 62 -0.98 -9.00 6.92
C GLY A 62 0.40 -8.54 6.44
N THR A 63 1.28 -9.47 6.08
CA THR A 63 2.61 -9.19 5.51
C THR A 63 2.45 -8.64 4.08
N GLU A 64 1.69 -9.32 3.23
CA GLU A 64 1.47 -8.89 1.84
C GLU A 64 0.77 -7.53 1.74
N LEU A 65 -0.15 -7.25 2.68
CA LEU A 65 -0.80 -5.93 2.79
C LEU A 65 0.20 -4.83 3.18
N ALA A 66 1.14 -5.13 4.08
CA ALA A 66 2.17 -4.19 4.49
C ALA A 66 3.17 -3.94 3.35
N ASP A 67 3.60 -4.98 2.64
CA ASP A 67 4.52 -4.87 1.50
C ASP A 67 3.87 -4.10 0.34
N THR A 68 2.58 -4.35 0.06
CA THR A 68 1.77 -3.53 -0.86
C THR A 68 1.83 -2.05 -0.49
N LEU A 69 1.60 -1.71 0.78
CA LEU A 69 1.63 -0.33 1.26
C LEU A 69 3.04 0.29 1.13
N MET A 70 4.08 -0.48 1.41
CA MET A 70 5.47 -0.03 1.27
C MET A 70 5.78 0.37 -0.19
N PHE A 71 5.38 -0.42 -1.18
CA PHE A 71 5.59 -0.09 -2.59
C PHE A 71 4.72 1.09 -3.07
N ILE A 72 3.51 1.28 -2.54
CA ILE A 72 2.71 2.49 -2.82
C ILE A 72 3.45 3.74 -2.33
N VAL A 73 4.02 3.71 -1.12
CA VAL A 73 4.80 4.82 -0.56
C VAL A 73 6.06 5.09 -1.40
N LEU A 74 6.75 4.03 -1.84
CA LEU A 74 7.92 4.16 -2.72
C LEU A 74 7.56 4.85 -4.04
N LEU A 75 6.46 4.43 -4.68
CA LEU A 75 5.99 5.05 -5.92
C LEU A 75 5.60 6.51 -5.70
N ALA A 76 4.84 6.83 -4.65
CA ALA A 76 4.50 8.21 -4.32
C ALA A 76 5.77 9.08 -4.20
N LYS A 77 6.81 8.58 -3.54
CA LYS A 77 8.11 9.28 -3.45
C LYS A 77 8.78 9.45 -4.81
N MET A 78 8.85 8.40 -5.63
CA MET A 78 9.49 8.43 -6.96
C MET A 78 8.80 9.39 -7.95
N TYR A 79 7.53 9.70 -7.72
CA TYR A 79 6.74 10.66 -8.52
C TYR A 79 6.55 12.02 -7.83
N ASN A 80 7.17 12.24 -6.67
CA ASN A 80 7.02 13.47 -5.85
C ASN A 80 5.57 13.79 -5.49
N ILE A 81 4.79 12.77 -5.13
CA ILE A 81 3.40 12.88 -4.69
C ILE A 81 3.35 12.99 -3.16
N ASP A 82 2.62 14.00 -2.67
CA ASP A 82 2.29 14.12 -1.25
C ASP A 82 1.14 13.16 -0.91
N LEU A 83 1.48 11.91 -0.61
CA LEU A 83 0.49 10.88 -0.29
C LEU A 83 -0.37 11.23 0.94
N SER A 84 0.15 12.02 1.88
CA SER A 84 -0.61 12.45 3.06
C SER A 84 -1.75 13.38 2.66
N LYS A 85 -1.46 14.37 1.81
CA LYS A 85 -2.47 15.27 1.23
C LYS A 85 -3.48 14.49 0.38
N GLU A 86 -3.04 13.62 -0.51
CA GLU A 86 -3.93 12.83 -1.38
C GLU A 86 -4.86 11.90 -0.58
N MET A 87 -4.37 11.34 0.53
CA MET A 87 -5.18 10.52 1.43
C MET A 87 -6.25 11.36 2.13
N GLN A 88 -5.90 12.54 2.65
CA GLN A 88 -6.86 13.46 3.27
C GLN A 88 -7.97 13.86 2.29
N GLU A 89 -7.60 14.24 1.06
CA GLU A 89 -8.57 14.59 0.02
C GLU A 89 -9.47 13.41 -0.34
N SER A 90 -8.94 12.19 -0.32
CA SER A 90 -9.71 10.98 -0.56
C SER A 90 -10.73 10.68 0.53
N ILE A 91 -10.35 10.85 1.79
CA ILE A 91 -11.26 10.74 2.94
C ILE A 91 -12.36 11.79 2.84
N SER A 92 -12.01 13.07 2.66
CA SER A 92 -13.01 14.15 2.58
C SER A 92 -13.99 13.97 1.42
N ARG A 93 -13.55 13.41 0.29
CA ARG A 93 -14.44 13.08 -0.83
C ARG A 93 -15.45 12.00 -0.47
N VAL A 94 -15.07 11.00 0.33
CA VAL A 94 -16.00 9.96 0.81
C VAL A 94 -16.96 10.54 1.85
N GLU A 95 -16.47 11.36 2.78
CA GLU A 95 -17.31 12.03 3.80
C GLU A 95 -18.41 12.88 3.16
N ARG A 96 -18.08 13.67 2.12
CA ARG A 96 -19.08 14.44 1.37
C ARG A 96 -20.17 13.57 0.77
N LYS A 97 -19.81 12.44 0.13
CA LYS A 97 -20.78 11.50 -0.44
C LYS A 97 -21.69 10.90 0.62
N ILE A 98 -21.15 10.56 1.80
CA ILE A 98 -21.94 10.05 2.93
C ILE A 98 -22.96 11.11 3.38
N ALA A 99 -22.53 12.37 3.52
CA ALA A 99 -23.41 13.47 3.92
C ALA A 99 -24.54 13.73 2.90
N GLU A 100 -24.24 13.72 1.60
CA GLU A 100 -25.22 13.88 0.52
C GLU A 100 -26.31 12.80 0.56
N ILE A 101 -25.92 11.53 0.70
CA ILE A 101 -26.86 10.41 0.79
C ILE A 101 -27.72 10.51 2.05
N SER A 102 -27.14 10.94 3.16
CA SER A 102 -27.86 11.07 4.43
C SER A 102 -28.90 12.19 4.37
N ASN A 103 -28.55 13.32 3.75
CA ASN A 103 -29.47 14.46 3.57
C ASN A 103 -30.55 14.21 2.50
N SER A 104 -30.32 13.28 1.57
CA SER A 104 -31.31 12.90 0.54
C SER A 104 -32.36 11.90 1.05
N LYS A 105 -32.21 11.37 2.27
CA LYS A 105 -33.14 10.45 2.93
C LYS A 105 -34.06 11.12 3.96
N VAL A 106 -33.95 12.44 4.11
CA VAL A 106 -34.78 13.29 4.99
C VAL A 106 -35.82 14.03 4.15
#